data_AF-A0A4R1ZGC5-F1
#
_entry.id   AF-A0A4R1ZGC5-F1
#
_cell.length_a   1.000
_cell.length_b   1.000
_cell.length_c   1.000
_cell.angle_alpha   90.00
_cell.angle_beta   90.00
_cell.angle_gamma   90.00
#
_symmetry.space_group_name_H-M   'P 1'
#
loop_
_entity.id
_entity.type
_entity.pdbx_description
1 polymer ?
#
loop_
_entity_poly.entity_id
_entity_poly.type
_entity_poly.pdbx_seq_one_letter_code
_entity_poly.pdbx_strand_id
1 'polypeptide(L)'
;MADRLEGQKKPYRALIIVLCILTILIAILCYGYYQVFYAEKIILTQNSPNKINQIEIRVRGQNAFFSNAPIRIHYGKVGHIRPYIEERIINDGKNLHAENFDFNWVTEDKVSITLKGEEQEDKTLEITFPD
;
A
#
# COMPACT_ATOMS: atom_id res chain seq x y z
N MET A 1 -41.78 -53.89 11.76
CA MET A 1 -40.32 -53.84 11.56
C MET A 1 -40.02 -52.71 10.58
N ALA A 2 -39.96 -51.47 11.07
CA ALA A 2 -39.84 -50.29 10.22
C ALA A 2 -38.82 -49.27 10.77
N ASP A 3 -37.76 -49.76 11.42
CA ASP A 3 -36.70 -48.89 11.93
C ASP A 3 -35.34 -49.48 11.61
N ARG A 4 -34.87 -49.23 10.38
CA ARG A 4 -33.44 -49.24 10.07
C ARG A 4 -33.12 -48.48 8.79
N LEU A 5 -33.54 -47.22 8.71
CA LEU A 5 -33.05 -46.26 7.71
C LEU A 5 -32.39 -45.06 8.40
N GLU A 6 -31.66 -45.31 9.47
CA GLU A 6 -30.88 -44.29 10.14
C GLU A 6 -29.41 -44.49 9.76
N GLY A 7 -28.82 -43.53 9.04
CA GLY A 7 -27.36 -43.35 9.09
C GLY A 7 -26.58 -43.11 7.80
N GLN A 8 -27.17 -43.10 6.60
CA GLN A 8 -26.43 -42.62 5.41
C GLN A 8 -26.69 -41.14 5.15
N LYS A 9 -26.24 -40.25 6.07
CA LYS A 9 -26.04 -38.84 5.71
C LYS A 9 -24.85 -38.80 4.74
N LYS A 10 -25.19 -38.86 3.45
CA LYS A 10 -24.30 -39.04 2.31
C LYS A 10 -23.02 -38.17 2.40
N PRO A 11 -21.83 -38.73 2.13
CA PRO A 11 -20.52 -38.11 2.37
C PRO A 11 -20.28 -36.80 1.61
N TYR A 12 -21.09 -36.51 0.59
CA TYR A 12 -21.03 -35.25 -0.15
C TYR A 12 -21.30 -34.02 0.73
N ARG A 13 -22.13 -34.11 1.77
CA ARG A 13 -22.40 -32.95 2.65
C ARG A 13 -21.19 -32.59 3.49
N ALA A 14 -20.53 -33.59 4.04
CA ALA A 14 -19.28 -33.42 4.78
C ALA A 14 -18.17 -32.89 3.85
N LEU A 15 -18.07 -33.43 2.63
CA LEU A 15 -17.13 -32.95 1.62
C LEU A 15 -17.37 -31.48 1.25
N ILE A 16 -18.63 -31.06 1.05
CA ILE A 16 -18.97 -29.66 0.77
C ILE A 16 -18.56 -28.76 1.94
N ILE A 17 -18.83 -29.17 3.18
CA ILE A 17 -18.43 -28.38 4.37
C ILE A 17 -16.91 -28.22 4.43
N VAL A 18 -16.15 -29.30 4.19
CA VAL A 18 -14.68 -29.26 4.16
C VAL A 18 -14.18 -28.33 3.05
N LEU A 19 -14.77 -28.40 1.86
CA LEU A 19 -14.42 -27.51 0.74
C LEU A 19 -14.74 -26.06 1.08
N CYS A 20 -15.88 -25.77 1.70
CA CYS A 20 -16.21 -24.41 2.15
C CYS A 20 -15.18 -23.87 3.16
N ILE A 21 -14.80 -24.68 4.16
CA ILE A 21 -13.78 -24.28 5.14
C ILE A 21 -12.44 -24.02 4.45
N LEU A 22 -12.02 -24.89 3.54
CA LEU A 22 -10.78 -24.72 2.79
C LEU A 22 -10.78 -23.45 1.94
N THR A 23 -11.90 -23.15 1.26
CA THR A 23 -12.02 -21.91 0.46
C THR A 23 -11.92 -20.66 1.32
N ILE A 24 -12.52 -20.67 2.52
CA ILE A 24 -12.43 -19.54 3.47
C ILE A 24 -10.98 -19.37 3.94
N LEU A 25 -10.29 -20.46 4.28
CA LEU A 25 -8.89 -20.41 4.69
C LEU A 25 -7.99 -19.84 3.58
N ILE A 26 -8.18 -20.29 2.34
CA ILE A 26 -7.44 -19.75 1.17
C ILE A 26 -7.73 -18.27 1.00
N ALA A 27 -8.99 -17.83 1.10
CA ALA A 27 -9.36 -16.42 0.98
C ALA A 27 -8.67 -15.55 2.04
N ILE A 28 -8.57 -16.03 3.29
CA ILE A 28 -7.87 -15.32 4.38
C ILE A 28 -6.37 -15.20 4.06
N LEU A 29 -5.73 -16.28 3.58
CA LEU A 29 -4.32 -16.25 3.19
C LEU A 29 -4.07 -15.30 2.01
N CYS A 30 -4.92 -15.33 0.98
CA CYS A 30 -4.85 -14.42 -0.15
C CYS A 30 -5.02 -12.97 0.27
N TYR A 31 -5.96 -12.69 1.19
CA TYR A 31 -6.17 -11.35 1.74
C TYR A 31 -4.96 -10.87 2.54
N GLY A 32 -4.40 -11.71 3.42
CA GLY A 32 -3.18 -11.39 4.16
C GLY A 32 -1.99 -11.12 3.23
N TYR A 33 -1.81 -11.95 2.20
CA TYR A 33 -0.80 -11.74 1.16
C TYR A 33 -1.01 -10.40 0.43
N TYR A 34 -2.25 -10.09 0.03
CA TYR A 34 -2.56 -8.82 -0.60
C TYR A 34 -2.21 -7.62 0.29
N GLN A 35 -2.56 -7.68 1.58
CA GLN A 35 -2.26 -6.62 2.54
C GLN A 35 -0.75 -6.38 2.69
N VAL A 36 0.05 -7.45 2.71
CA VAL A 36 1.50 -7.36 2.88
C VAL A 36 2.19 -6.83 1.63
N PHE A 37 1.74 -7.19 0.41
CA PHE A 37 2.48 -6.92 -0.83
C PHE A 37 1.89 -5.83 -1.73
N TYR A 38 0.60 -5.52 -1.60
CA TYR A 38 -0.13 -4.69 -2.58
C TYR A 38 -0.97 -3.57 -1.99
N ALA A 39 -1.40 -3.65 -0.74
CA ALA A 39 -2.21 -2.59 -0.14
C ALA A 39 -1.45 -1.25 -0.16
N GLU A 40 -2.08 -0.21 -0.72
CA GLU A 40 -1.52 1.13 -0.68
C GLU A 40 -2.15 1.97 0.43
N LYS A 41 -1.33 2.70 1.17
CA LYS A 41 -1.79 3.64 2.19
C LYS A 41 -1.17 5.01 1.95
N ILE A 42 -2.01 6.03 1.88
CA ILE A 42 -1.56 7.42 1.83
C ILE A 42 -0.95 7.76 3.19
N ILE A 43 0.30 8.22 3.19
CA ILE A 43 0.96 8.76 4.39
C ILE A 43 0.71 10.26 4.48
N LEU A 44 0.94 10.93 3.35
CA LEU A 44 1.00 12.38 3.32
C LEU A 44 0.51 12.89 1.98
N THR A 45 -0.24 13.96 2.07
CA THR A 45 -0.71 14.74 0.93
C THR A 45 -0.21 16.16 1.09
N GLN A 46 0.33 16.73 0.03
CA GLN A 46 0.93 18.05 0.04
C GLN A 46 0.46 18.80 -1.21
N ASN A 47 0.08 20.07 -1.05
CA ASN A 47 -0.37 20.93 -2.15
C ASN A 47 0.67 22.01 -2.45
N SER A 48 0.70 22.43 -3.71
CA SER A 48 1.43 23.62 -4.14
C SER A 48 0.89 24.88 -3.44
N PRO A 49 1.69 25.95 -3.30
CA PRO A 49 1.29 27.23 -2.71
C PRO A 49 -0.11 27.76 -3.08
N ASN A 50 -0.50 27.73 -4.35
CA ASN A 50 -1.83 28.16 -4.82
C ASN A 50 -2.85 27.00 -4.94
N LYS A 51 -2.47 25.79 -4.51
CA LYS A 51 -3.32 24.58 -4.53
C LYS A 51 -3.79 24.20 -5.94
N ILE A 52 -2.95 24.45 -6.94
CA ILE A 52 -3.19 24.00 -8.32
C ILE A 52 -2.72 22.56 -8.47
N ASN A 53 -1.54 22.27 -7.90
CA ASN A 53 -0.86 20.99 -7.99
C ASN A 53 -0.82 20.29 -6.63
N GLN A 54 -0.75 18.96 -6.66
CA GLN A 54 -0.83 18.10 -5.50
C GLN A 54 0.13 16.92 -5.63
N ILE A 55 0.70 16.52 -4.50
CA ILE A 55 1.51 15.32 -4.33
C ILE A 55 0.87 14.44 -3.27
N GLU A 56 0.84 13.13 -3.54
CA GLU A 56 0.47 12.11 -2.56
C GLU A 56 1.57 11.08 -2.45
N ILE A 57 2.09 10.92 -1.24
CA ILE A 57 3.00 9.85 -0.89
C ILE A 57 2.19 8.65 -0.40
N ARG A 58 2.32 7.53 -1.11
CA ARG A 58 1.68 6.26 -0.75
C ARG A 58 2.73 5.22 -0.44
N VAL A 59 2.57 4.50 0.65
CA VAL A 59 3.37 3.28 0.92
C VAL A 59 2.62 2.09 0.37
N ARG A 60 3.37 1.18 -0.25
CA ARG A 60 2.85 -0.08 -0.73
C ARG A 60 3.22 -1.23 0.21
N GLY A 61 2.24 -2.02 0.58
CA GLY A 61 2.37 -3.16 1.47
C GLY A 61 2.51 -2.78 2.94
N GLN A 62 2.77 -3.79 3.77
CA GLN A 62 3.20 -3.59 5.15
C GLN A 62 4.70 -3.79 5.23
N ASN A 63 5.40 -2.90 5.94
CA ASN A 63 6.82 -3.07 6.24
C ASN A 63 6.97 -4.31 7.12
N ALA A 64 7.42 -5.42 6.53
CA ALA A 64 7.70 -6.65 7.23
C ALA A 64 9.22 -6.86 7.27
N PHE A 65 9.74 -7.31 8.42
CA PHE A 65 11.10 -7.85 8.58
C PHE A 65 12.23 -6.97 8.00
N PHE A 66 12.40 -5.75 8.52
CA PHE A 66 13.54 -4.88 8.20
C PHE A 66 13.67 -4.49 6.71
N SER A 67 12.59 -4.63 5.94
CA SER A 67 12.62 -4.36 4.49
C SER A 67 12.49 -2.87 4.19
N ASN A 68 13.13 -2.45 3.09
CA ASN A 68 12.96 -1.10 2.53
C ASN A 68 11.49 -0.87 2.22
N ALA A 69 10.96 0.26 2.67
CA ALA A 69 9.57 0.63 2.45
C ALA A 69 9.40 1.17 1.02
N PRO A 70 8.68 0.45 0.12
CA PRO A 70 8.43 0.96 -1.21
C PRO A 70 7.37 2.06 -1.14
N ILE A 71 7.69 3.21 -1.74
CA ILE A 71 6.78 4.36 -1.85
C ILE A 71 6.43 4.64 -3.31
N ARG A 72 5.23 5.17 -3.51
CA ARG A 72 4.78 5.77 -4.75
C ARG A 72 4.48 7.24 -4.49
N ILE A 73 5.17 8.09 -5.22
CA ILE A 73 4.98 9.54 -5.18
C ILE A 73 4.06 9.88 -6.35
N HIS A 74 2.77 9.98 -6.08
CA HIS A 74 1.78 10.42 -7.07
C HIS A 74 1.79 11.95 -7.16
N TYR A 75 1.72 12.50 -8.36
CA TYR A 75 1.68 13.94 -8.57
C TYR A 75 0.74 14.34 -9.72
N GLY A 76 0.20 15.54 -9.68
CA GLY A 76 -0.66 16.10 -10.73
C GLY A 76 -1.48 17.28 -10.25
N LYS A 77 -2.43 17.73 -11.07
CA LYS A 77 -3.41 18.76 -10.66
C LYS A 77 -4.29 18.22 -9.54
N VAL A 78 -4.77 19.09 -8.65
CA VAL A 78 -5.70 18.71 -7.58
C VAL A 78 -6.91 17.96 -8.17
N GLY A 79 -7.20 16.77 -7.65
CA GLY A 79 -8.25 15.88 -8.17
C GLY A 79 -7.88 15.05 -9.41
N HIS A 80 -6.71 15.26 -10.00
CA HIS A 80 -6.22 14.58 -11.20
C HIS A 80 -4.78 14.08 -11.04
N ILE A 81 -4.54 13.33 -9.97
CA ILE A 81 -3.24 12.75 -9.60
C ILE A 81 -3.13 11.37 -10.26
N ARG A 82 -2.36 11.26 -11.34
CA ARG A 82 -2.23 10.01 -12.13
C ARG A 82 -0.80 9.48 -12.19
N PRO A 83 0.19 10.25 -12.68
CA PRO A 83 1.55 9.73 -12.74
C PRO A 83 2.09 9.49 -11.34
N TYR A 84 3.01 8.53 -11.26
CA TYR A 84 3.75 8.26 -10.04
C TYR A 84 5.19 7.90 -10.33
N ILE A 85 6.05 8.17 -9.35
CA ILE A 85 7.43 7.68 -9.31
C ILE A 85 7.51 6.65 -8.19
N GLU A 86 8.13 5.50 -8.46
CA GLU A 86 8.42 4.49 -7.45
C GLU A 86 9.80 4.71 -6.84
N GLU A 87 9.85 4.73 -5.52
CA GLU A 87 11.07 4.90 -4.75
C GLU A 87 11.09 3.95 -3.55
N ARG A 88 12.25 3.84 -2.89
CA ARG A 88 12.41 3.01 -1.69
C ARG A 88 13.13 3.81 -0.61
N ILE A 89 12.65 3.71 0.61
CA ILE A 89 13.29 4.31 1.80
C ILE A 89 13.77 3.18 2.72
N ILE A 90 15.04 3.23 3.11
CA ILE A 90 15.62 2.33 4.11
C ILE A 90 15.35 2.93 5.50
N ASN A 91 14.51 2.27 6.30
CA ASN A 91 14.05 2.79 7.59
C ASN A 91 14.05 1.72 8.69
N ASP A 92 15.01 0.79 8.67
CA ASP A 92 15.17 -0.29 9.67
C ASP A 92 13.86 -1.04 10.01
N GLY A 93 13.03 -1.29 8.99
CA GLY A 93 11.72 -1.94 9.16
C GLY A 93 10.64 -1.11 9.88
N LYS A 94 10.94 0.12 10.31
CA LYS A 94 9.95 1.04 10.91
C LYS A 94 8.97 1.53 9.86
N ASN A 95 7.76 1.86 10.31
CA ASN A 95 6.77 2.51 9.46
C ASN A 95 7.26 3.90 9.03
N LEU A 96 6.94 4.28 7.81
CA LEU A 96 7.17 5.64 7.33
C LEU A 96 6.07 6.57 7.87
N HIS A 97 6.48 7.78 8.22
CA HIS A 97 5.63 8.85 8.73
C HIS A 97 5.89 10.13 7.93
N ALA A 98 5.06 11.15 8.14
CA ALA A 98 5.18 12.42 7.42
C ALA A 98 6.56 13.09 7.59
N GLU A 99 7.22 12.88 8.73
CA GLU A 99 8.55 13.41 9.05
C GLU A 99 9.68 12.82 8.19
N ASN A 100 9.46 11.68 7.55
CA ASN A 100 10.40 11.08 6.59
C ASN A 100 10.45 11.84 5.26
N PHE A 101 9.61 12.86 5.09
CA PHE A 101 9.45 13.60 3.84
C PHE A 101 9.53 15.10 4.10
N ASP A 102 10.43 15.76 3.40
CA ASP A 102 10.54 17.21 3.40
C ASP A 102 10.16 17.76 2.02
N PHE A 103 9.33 18.81 1.98
CA PHE A 103 8.83 19.37 0.73
C PHE A 103 9.22 20.83 0.63
N ASN A 104 9.95 21.16 -0.42
CA ASN A 104 10.31 22.53 -0.76
C ASN A 104 9.76 22.89 -2.13
N TRP A 105 8.70 23.70 -2.16
CA TRP A 105 8.14 24.22 -3.41
C TRP A 105 8.98 25.40 -3.88
N VAL A 106 9.54 25.24 -5.08
CA VAL A 106 10.29 26.31 -5.74
C VAL A 106 9.35 27.22 -6.53
N THR A 107 8.34 26.62 -7.16
CA THR A 107 7.27 27.31 -7.93
C THR A 107 5.98 26.50 -7.82
N GLU A 108 4.89 26.88 -8.49
CA GLU A 108 3.68 26.03 -8.53
C GLU A 108 3.89 24.69 -9.22
N ASP A 109 4.78 24.65 -10.21
CA ASP A 109 4.98 23.48 -11.06
C ASP A 109 6.29 22.76 -10.73
N LYS A 110 7.03 23.21 -9.71
CA LYS A 110 8.29 22.58 -9.31
C LYS A 110 8.42 22.44 -7.81
N VAL A 111 8.71 21.21 -7.39
CA VAL A 111 8.90 20.82 -5.98
C VAL A 111 10.12 19.93 -5.84
N SER A 112 10.86 20.16 -4.76
CA SER A 112 11.93 19.28 -4.30
C SER A 112 11.43 18.49 -3.10
N ILE A 113 11.55 17.17 -3.16
CA ILE A 113 11.17 16.25 -2.08
C ILE A 113 12.42 15.60 -1.54
N THR A 114 12.71 15.76 -0.25
CA THR A 114 13.79 15.05 0.43
C THR A 114 13.24 13.84 1.17
N LEU A 115 13.73 12.66 0.81
CA LEU A 115 13.39 11.37 1.42
C LEU A 115 14.41 11.03 2.51
N LYS A 116 13.93 10.89 3.75
CA LYS A 116 14.76 10.64 4.93
C LYS A 116 14.44 9.26 5.51
N GLY A 117 15.46 8.45 5.73
CA GLY A 117 15.36 7.16 6.40
C GLY A 117 16.54 6.96 7.34
N GLU A 118 16.35 6.19 8.41
CA GLU A 118 17.36 6.08 9.47
C GLU A 118 18.71 5.47 9.01
N GLU A 119 18.72 4.65 7.94
CA GLU A 119 19.91 3.96 7.44
C GLU A 119 20.27 4.36 6.01
N GLN A 120 19.82 5.52 5.54
CA GLN A 120 20.17 6.04 4.22
C GLN A 120 20.58 7.51 4.31
N GLU A 121 21.40 7.94 3.37
CA GLU A 121 21.59 9.37 3.14
C GLU A 121 20.29 9.99 2.61
N ASP A 122 20.06 11.26 2.95
CA ASP A 122 18.93 12.04 2.45
C ASP A 122 18.94 12.05 0.92
N LYS A 123 17.87 11.53 0.32
CA LYS A 123 17.73 11.49 -1.13
C LYS A 123 16.76 12.57 -1.59
N THR A 124 17.25 13.53 -2.35
CA THR A 124 16.43 14.61 -2.91
C THR A 124 15.96 14.28 -4.33
N LEU A 125 14.66 14.46 -4.57
CA LEU A 125 14.01 14.28 -5.86
C LEU A 125 13.37 15.60 -6.30
N GLU A 126 13.64 16.01 -7.53
CA GLU A 126 12.95 17.15 -8.14
C GLU A 126 11.82 16.65 -9.03
N ILE A 127 10.61 17.16 -8.80
CA ILE A 127 9.44 16.88 -9.62
C ILE A 127 9.01 18.18 -10.29
N THR A 128 8.88 18.13 -11.62
CA THR A 128 8.28 19.20 -12.41
C THR A 128 6.93 18.71 -12.94
N PHE A 129 5.88 19.46 -12.67
CA PHE A 129 4.53 19.16 -13.12
C PHE A 129 4.39 19.52 -14.60
N PRO A 130 3.72 18.67 -15.40
CA PRO A 130 3.37 19.04 -16.76
C PRO A 130 2.28 20.12 -16.75
N ASP A 131 2.37 21.07 -17.69
CA ASP A 131 1.38 22.14 -17.90
C ASP A 131 -0.06 21.64 -18.13
#